data_AF-A0AA39U0X0-F1
#
_entry.id   AF-A0AA39U0X0-F1
#
_cell.length_a   1.000
_cell.length_b   1.000
_cell.length_c   1.000
_cell.angle_alpha   90.00
_cell.angle_beta   90.00
_cell.angle_gamma   90.00
#
_symmetry.space_group_name_H-M   'P 1'
#
loop_
_entity.id
_entity.type
_entity.pdbx_description
1 polymer ?
#
loop_
_entity_poly.entity_id
_entity_poly.type
_entity_poly.pdbx_seq_one_letter_code
_entity_poly.pdbx_strand_id
1 'polypeptide(L)'
;MEMTVSFIDKPWHPFASENDFKLAELILHTGMNRQERDSFFKVLKTQAGDHQSAYTINNESDLNDAWSQAEHLLVMFKKEKLSLEYKEEIQEYMLHFRPLWDWTLNLLSDPTLSPFFVWDAVKIFQLDEKTNTRMRIFDEPWTGDLLWKVQSSLPPGGKPLAYILYADKTCLSSFGTAKGYPVMACIANLPDAIRNGKGWGGGTVVGWLPIVEEDPKHKGKPSWINFKRVVWHESFHKIMESVMEYSYTGYAFTLPHSGKTIVIYPFIFILSADYKEQLVFKSSQSFYI
;
A
#
# COMPACT_ATOMS: atom_id res chain seq x y z
N MET A 1 4.49 -23.13 20.02
CA MET A 1 4.75 -22.16 21.10
C MET A 1 5.82 -21.23 20.54
N GLU A 2 5.39 -20.29 19.71
CA GLU A 2 6.29 -19.39 18.98
C GLU A 2 6.02 -17.95 19.39
N MET A 3 7.13 -17.25 19.54
CA MET A 3 7.31 -16.04 20.32
C MET A 3 6.50 -14.86 19.79
N THR A 4 5.36 -14.58 20.40
CA THR A 4 4.87 -13.22 20.53
C THR A 4 5.68 -12.52 21.62
N VAL A 5 6.97 -12.26 21.37
CA VAL A 5 7.62 -11.15 22.09
C VAL A 5 6.83 -9.93 21.65
N SER A 6 6.11 -9.33 22.58
CA SER A 6 5.27 -8.18 22.24
C SER A 6 6.18 -7.14 21.58
N PHE A 7 5.76 -6.59 20.45
CA PHE A 7 6.51 -5.55 19.71
C PHE A 7 6.88 -4.35 20.61
N ILE A 8 6.18 -4.22 21.74
CA ILE A 8 6.36 -3.22 22.79
C ILE A 8 7.68 -3.41 23.56
N ASP A 9 8.15 -4.65 23.76
CA ASP A 9 9.33 -4.91 24.60
C ASP A 9 10.67 -4.77 23.83
N LYS A 10 10.64 -4.95 22.50
CA LYS A 10 11.82 -4.85 21.61
C LYS A 10 11.44 -4.25 20.26
N PRO A 11 11.19 -2.93 20.18
CA PRO A 11 10.74 -2.28 18.94
C PRO A 11 11.77 -2.33 17.80
N TRP A 12 13.04 -2.62 18.12
CA TRP A 12 14.10 -2.81 17.13
C TRP A 12 14.17 -4.23 16.55
N HIS A 13 13.34 -5.18 16.98
CA HIS A 13 13.32 -6.50 16.35
C HIS A 13 12.86 -6.36 14.87
N PRO A 14 13.55 -7.00 13.90
CA PRO A 14 14.45 -8.14 14.01
C PRO A 14 15.94 -7.80 14.08
N PHE A 15 16.30 -6.52 14.21
CA PHE A 15 17.69 -6.14 14.41
C PHE A 15 18.20 -6.69 15.75
N ALA A 16 19.49 -7.05 15.79
CA ALA A 16 20.08 -7.66 16.98
C ALA A 16 20.09 -6.71 18.19
N SER A 17 20.12 -5.40 17.95
CA SER A 17 20.11 -4.36 18.97
C SER A 17 19.43 -3.07 18.49
N GLU A 18 19.04 -2.20 19.44
CA GLU A 18 18.53 -0.86 19.12
C GLU A 18 19.57 -0.02 18.36
N ASN A 19 20.85 -0.22 18.65
CA ASN A 19 21.94 0.45 17.95
C ASN A 19 22.04 0.01 16.49
N ASP A 20 21.88 -1.29 16.21
CA ASP A 20 21.87 -1.81 14.84
C ASP A 20 20.68 -1.26 14.05
N PHE A 21 19.49 -1.18 14.67
CA PHE A 21 18.33 -0.55 14.05
C PHE A 21 18.60 0.93 13.70
N LYS A 22 19.07 1.72 14.68
CA LYS A 22 19.40 3.14 14.48
C LYS A 22 20.47 3.35 13.41
N LEU A 23 21.47 2.48 13.36
CA LEU A 23 22.52 2.51 12.34
C LEU A 23 21.94 2.24 10.94
N ALA A 24 21.15 1.17 10.81
CA ALA A 24 20.52 0.80 9.54
C ALA A 24 19.53 1.88 9.07
N GLU A 25 18.74 2.45 9.97
CA GLU A 25 17.82 3.56 9.70
C GLU A 25 18.58 4.81 9.22
N LEU A 26 19.68 5.17 9.89
CA LEU A 26 20.51 6.31 9.49
C LEU A 26 21.11 6.13 8.09
N ILE A 27 21.65 4.94 7.81
CA ILE A 27 22.22 4.62 6.49
C ILE A 27 21.14 4.71 5.40
N LEU A 28 19.93 4.21 5.68
CA LEU A 28 18.81 4.30 4.75
C LEU A 28 18.38 5.75 4.52
N HIS A 29 18.19 6.52 5.58
CA HIS A 29 17.73 7.91 5.53
C HIS A 29 18.73 8.84 4.82
N THR A 30 20.03 8.59 5.00
CA THR A 30 21.09 9.37 4.34
C THR A 30 21.25 9.03 2.85
N GLY A 31 20.68 7.91 2.39
CA GLY A 31 20.73 7.52 0.98
C GLY A 31 22.14 7.20 0.49
N MET A 32 23.03 6.77 1.39
CA MET A 32 24.42 6.45 1.05
C MET A 32 24.47 5.41 -0.06
N ASN A 33 25.28 5.67 -1.10
CA ASN A 33 25.59 4.66 -2.10
C ASN A 33 26.57 3.61 -1.56
N ARG A 34 26.79 2.53 -2.31
CA ARG A 34 27.63 1.40 -1.86
C ARG A 34 29.05 1.83 -1.46
N GLN A 35 29.69 2.72 -2.22
CA GLN A 35 31.06 3.17 -1.92
C GLN A 35 31.12 4.02 -0.64
N GLU A 36 30.09 4.84 -0.42
CA GLU A 36 29.94 5.64 0.80
C GLU A 36 29.72 4.74 2.02
N ARG A 37 28.87 3.71 1.90
CA ARG A 37 28.65 2.71 2.97
C ARG A 37 29.92 1.93 3.29
N ASP A 38 30.64 1.45 2.28
CA ASP A 38 31.92 0.74 2.47
C ASP A 38 32.94 1.62 3.21
N SER A 39 33.03 2.90 2.83
CA SER A 39 33.91 3.88 3.48
C SER A 39 33.48 4.15 4.92
N PHE A 40 32.17 4.28 5.16
CA PHE A 40 31.59 4.51 6.48
C PHE A 40 31.87 3.34 7.43
N PHE A 41 31.65 2.09 6.99
CA PHE A 41 31.98 0.90 7.78
C PHE A 41 33.48 0.79 8.08
N LYS A 42 34.34 1.17 7.13
CA LYS A 42 35.79 1.22 7.36
C LYS A 42 36.17 2.21 8.46
N VAL A 43 35.54 3.39 8.49
CA VAL A 43 35.76 4.39 9.55
C VAL A 43 35.29 3.84 10.89
N LEU A 44 34.08 3.27 10.96
CA LEU A 44 33.56 2.68 12.19
C LEU A 44 34.50 1.59 12.75
N LYS A 45 34.97 0.69 11.89
CA LYS A 45 35.90 -0.38 12.27
C LYS A 45 37.24 0.18 12.76
N THR A 46 37.74 1.25 12.12
CA THR A 46 39.01 1.90 12.53
C THR A 46 38.87 2.55 13.91
N GLN A 47 37.72 3.18 14.20
CA GLN A 47 37.47 3.84 15.49
C GLN A 47 37.20 2.84 16.62
N ALA A 48 36.60 1.69 16.33
CA ALA A 48 36.36 0.64 17.32
C ALA A 48 37.67 0.00 17.82
N GLY A 49 38.68 -0.12 16.97
CA GLY A 49 39.95 -0.77 17.31
C GLY A 49 39.75 -2.22 17.77
N ASP A 50 40.34 -2.58 18.91
CA ASP A 50 40.20 -3.91 19.54
C ASP A 50 39.02 -3.99 20.53
N HIS A 51 38.27 -2.90 20.70
CA HIS A 51 37.12 -2.89 21.61
C HIS A 51 35.91 -3.62 21.00
N GLN A 52 35.09 -4.23 21.86
CA GLN A 52 33.85 -4.84 21.44
C GLN A 52 32.93 -3.77 20.83
N SER A 53 32.57 -3.94 19.56
CA SER A 53 31.69 -3.02 18.85
C SER A 53 30.30 -3.00 19.50
N ALA A 54 29.70 -1.81 19.58
CA ALA A 54 28.30 -1.63 19.97
C ALA A 54 27.30 -2.06 18.88
N TYR A 55 27.81 -2.43 17.69
CA TYR A 55 27.06 -2.82 16.51
C TYR A 55 27.46 -4.21 16.05
N THR A 56 26.48 -5.01 15.62
CA THR A 56 26.70 -6.28 14.93
C THR A 56 26.82 -6.08 13.42
N ILE A 57 26.27 -4.98 12.89
CA ILE A 57 26.39 -4.60 11.48
C ILE A 57 27.75 -3.94 11.24
N ASN A 58 28.67 -4.67 10.61
CA ASN A 58 30.04 -4.21 10.38
C ASN A 58 30.39 -4.01 8.90
N ASN A 59 29.52 -4.45 7.99
CA ASN A 59 29.74 -4.37 6.56
C ASN A 59 28.42 -4.40 5.78
N GLU A 60 28.51 -4.26 4.47
CA GLU A 60 27.40 -4.30 3.53
C GLU A 60 26.59 -5.61 3.58
N SER A 61 27.24 -6.76 3.79
CA SER A 61 26.55 -8.05 3.93
C SER A 61 25.68 -8.05 5.18
N ASP A 62 26.25 -7.70 6.34
CA ASP A 62 25.52 -7.69 7.61
C ASP A 62 24.31 -6.74 7.55
N LEU A 63 24.47 -5.58 6.90
CA LEU A 63 23.39 -4.61 6.71
C LEU A 63 22.27 -5.19 5.84
N ASN A 64 22.62 -5.82 4.71
CA ASN A 64 21.65 -6.45 3.83
C ASN A 64 20.95 -7.64 4.50
N ASP A 65 21.66 -8.41 5.32
CA ASP A 65 21.09 -9.51 6.10
C ASP A 65 20.10 -8.98 7.15
N ALA A 66 20.41 -7.87 7.82
CA ALA A 66 19.52 -7.21 8.77
C ALA A 66 18.26 -6.64 8.08
N TRP A 67 18.43 -5.98 6.93
CA TRP A 67 17.29 -5.50 6.13
C TRP A 67 16.44 -6.64 5.58
N SER A 68 17.03 -7.74 5.11
CA SER A 68 16.30 -8.90 4.62
C SER A 68 15.44 -9.53 5.72
N GLN A 69 15.97 -9.63 6.94
CA GLN A 69 15.21 -10.08 8.11
C GLN A 69 14.03 -9.15 8.43
N ALA A 70 14.24 -7.83 8.33
CA ALA A 70 13.17 -6.85 8.52
C ALA A 70 12.13 -6.87 7.38
N GLU A 71 12.55 -7.17 6.15
CA GLU A 71 11.66 -7.25 4.98
C GLU A 71 10.56 -8.29 5.18
N HIS A 72 10.86 -9.40 5.85
CA HIS A 72 9.89 -10.45 6.16
C HIS A 72 8.73 -10.02 7.08
N LEU A 73 8.86 -8.88 7.79
CA LEU A 73 7.76 -8.31 8.58
C LEU A 73 6.75 -7.54 7.70
N LEU A 74 7.13 -7.24 6.46
CA LEU A 74 6.32 -6.51 5.50
C LEU A 74 5.80 -7.45 4.40
N VAL A 75 4.77 -6.99 3.71
CA VAL A 75 4.27 -7.69 2.53
C VAL A 75 5.23 -7.45 1.37
N MET A 76 5.89 -8.53 0.95
CA MET A 76 6.85 -8.55 -0.14
C MET A 76 6.19 -8.28 -1.49
N PHE A 77 6.92 -7.62 -2.40
CA PHE A 77 6.51 -7.56 -3.80
C PHE A 77 6.66 -8.92 -4.47
N LYS A 78 5.61 -9.34 -5.16
CA LYS A 78 5.59 -10.46 -6.11
C LYS A 78 5.87 -9.93 -7.52
N LYS A 79 6.45 -10.80 -8.35
CA LYS A 79 6.69 -10.55 -9.77
C LYS A 79 5.83 -11.51 -10.57
N GLU A 80 5.07 -10.99 -11.52
CA GLU A 80 4.24 -11.81 -12.40
C GLU A 80 4.39 -11.37 -13.85
N LYS A 81 4.46 -12.35 -14.74
CA LYS A 81 4.57 -12.11 -16.17
C LYS A 81 3.18 -12.13 -16.79
N LEU A 82 2.75 -11.00 -17.34
CA LEU A 82 1.52 -10.88 -18.10
C LEU A 82 1.82 -11.15 -19.57
N SER A 83 1.18 -12.17 -20.14
CA SER A 83 1.28 -12.53 -21.56
C SER A 83 -0.01 -12.15 -22.26
N LEU A 84 0.03 -11.10 -23.08
CA LEU A 84 -1.16 -10.49 -23.70
C LEU A 84 -1.02 -10.45 -25.21
N GLU A 85 -2.04 -10.89 -25.92
CA GLU A 85 -2.02 -10.94 -27.38
C GLU A 85 -2.31 -9.55 -27.99
N TYR A 86 -1.46 -9.15 -28.94
CA TYR A 86 -1.68 -8.01 -29.81
C TYR A 86 -1.41 -8.40 -31.26
N LYS A 87 -2.47 -8.46 -32.07
CA LYS A 87 -2.38 -8.82 -33.50
C LYS A 87 -1.65 -10.14 -33.73
N GLU A 88 -2.08 -11.21 -33.07
CA GLU A 88 -1.52 -12.56 -33.22
C GLU A 88 -0.09 -12.71 -32.68
N GLU A 89 0.47 -11.67 -32.04
CA GLU A 89 1.75 -11.72 -31.33
C GLU A 89 1.55 -11.62 -29.82
N ILE A 90 2.22 -12.49 -29.05
CA ILE A 90 2.22 -12.40 -27.59
C ILE A 90 3.22 -11.34 -27.16
N GLN A 91 2.73 -10.34 -26.43
CA GLN A 91 3.54 -9.32 -25.77
C GLN A 91 3.62 -9.65 -24.28
N GLU A 92 4.82 -9.53 -23.71
CA GLU A 92 5.07 -9.90 -22.32
C GLU A 92 5.46 -8.69 -21.47
N TYR A 93 4.80 -8.56 -20.32
CA TYR A 93 5.02 -7.46 -19.39
C TYR A 93 5.26 -7.99 -17.98
N MET A 94 6.29 -7.48 -17.32
CA MET A 94 6.57 -7.82 -15.92
C MET A 94 5.78 -6.88 -15.01
N LEU A 95 4.86 -7.43 -14.22
CA LEU A 95 4.14 -6.76 -13.16
C LEU A 95 4.86 -6.97 -11.83
N HIS A 96 5.09 -5.90 -11.09
CA HIS A 96 5.55 -5.96 -9.71
C HIS A 96 4.42 -5.49 -8.80
N PHE A 97 3.93 -6.34 -7.91
CA PHE A 97 2.82 -5.99 -7.03
C PHE A 97 2.87 -6.67 -5.67
N ARG A 98 2.21 -6.06 -4.69
CA ARG A 98 1.82 -6.69 -3.44
C ARG A 98 0.36 -7.10 -3.59
N PRO A 99 -0.02 -8.36 -3.29
CA PRO A 99 -1.42 -8.72 -3.21
C PRO A 99 -2.12 -7.74 -2.25
N LEU A 100 -3.15 -7.06 -2.74
CA LEU A 100 -3.77 -5.97 -1.99
C LEU A 100 -4.35 -6.47 -0.66
N TRP A 101 -4.84 -7.71 -0.61
CA TRP A 101 -5.36 -8.30 0.61
C TRP A 101 -4.27 -8.60 1.65
N ASP A 102 -3.13 -9.15 1.23
CA ASP A 102 -2.00 -9.40 2.13
C ASP A 102 -1.55 -8.07 2.77
N TRP A 103 -1.41 -7.01 1.96
CA TRP A 103 -1.12 -5.65 2.45
C TRP A 103 -2.17 -5.14 3.43
N THR A 104 -3.45 -5.37 3.12
CA THR A 104 -4.57 -4.99 3.99
C THR A 104 -4.48 -5.67 5.34
N LEU A 105 -4.29 -6.99 5.37
CA LEU A 105 -4.21 -7.75 6.62
C LEU A 105 -2.99 -7.32 7.44
N ASN A 106 -1.85 -7.03 6.82
CA ASN A 106 -0.68 -6.50 7.50
C ASN A 106 -0.98 -5.16 8.18
N LEU A 107 -1.72 -4.27 7.50
CA LEU A 107 -2.12 -2.98 8.05
C LEU A 107 -3.15 -3.11 9.19
N LEU A 108 -4.15 -3.97 9.03
CA LEU A 108 -5.20 -4.20 10.03
C LEU A 108 -4.67 -4.90 11.30
N SER A 109 -3.61 -5.69 11.14
CA SER A 109 -2.97 -6.44 12.23
C SER A 109 -2.05 -5.59 13.10
N ASP A 110 -1.72 -4.37 12.67
CA ASP A 110 -0.90 -3.45 13.46
C ASP A 110 -1.67 -2.95 14.69
N PRO A 111 -1.25 -3.32 15.91
CA PRO A 111 -1.94 -2.92 17.13
C PRO A 111 -1.87 -1.41 17.40
N THR A 112 -0.89 -0.69 16.81
CA THR A 112 -0.76 0.76 16.98
C THR A 112 -1.76 1.52 16.10
N LEU A 113 -2.11 0.95 14.95
CA LEU A 113 -3.05 1.53 13.99
C LEU A 113 -4.50 1.05 14.21
N SER A 114 -4.66 -0.20 14.66
CA SER A 114 -5.94 -0.87 14.88
C SER A 114 -7.01 -0.02 15.61
N PRO A 115 -6.69 0.74 16.68
CA PRO A 115 -7.66 1.58 17.40
C PRO A 115 -8.23 2.74 16.57
N PHE A 116 -7.55 3.16 15.50
CA PHE A 116 -7.93 4.34 14.71
C PHE A 116 -8.90 4.01 13.57
N PHE A 117 -9.12 2.73 13.26
CA PHE A 117 -10.07 2.35 12.19
C PHE A 117 -11.51 2.66 12.59
N VAL A 118 -12.19 3.41 11.72
CA VAL A 118 -13.63 3.69 11.82
C VAL A 118 -14.38 2.77 10.87
N TRP A 119 -15.19 1.88 11.44
CA TRP A 119 -15.86 0.80 10.70
C TRP A 119 -17.30 1.11 10.30
N ASP A 120 -17.93 2.05 11.00
CA ASP A 120 -19.35 2.35 10.85
C ASP A 120 -19.56 3.70 10.18
N ALA A 121 -20.42 3.70 9.16
CA ALA A 121 -20.96 4.90 8.56
C ALA A 121 -21.79 5.65 9.60
N VAL A 122 -21.60 6.96 9.69
CA VAL A 122 -22.34 7.82 10.62
C VAL A 122 -22.87 9.06 9.90
N LYS A 123 -24.07 9.49 10.29
CA LYS A 123 -24.67 10.73 9.79
C LYS A 123 -24.54 11.80 10.86
N ILE A 124 -23.69 12.78 10.62
CA ILE A 124 -23.45 13.89 11.56
C ILE A 124 -24.27 15.10 11.11
N PHE A 125 -25.05 15.68 12.03
CA PHE A 125 -25.84 16.87 11.74
C PHE A 125 -25.48 17.98 12.72
N GLN A 126 -25.30 19.19 12.21
CA GLN A 126 -25.17 20.40 13.00
C GLN A 126 -26.51 21.13 13.05
N LEU A 127 -26.97 21.48 14.24
CA LEU A 127 -28.14 22.33 14.42
C LEU A 127 -27.73 23.80 14.32
N ASP A 128 -28.37 24.55 13.44
CA ASP A 128 -28.35 26.00 13.48
C ASP A 128 -29.41 26.47 14.48
N GLU A 129 -28.97 26.96 15.64
CA GLU A 129 -29.86 27.42 16.72
C GLU A 129 -30.73 28.62 16.30
N LYS A 130 -30.31 29.42 15.31
CA LYS A 130 -31.06 30.62 14.88
C LYS A 130 -32.20 30.27 13.95
N THR A 131 -31.97 29.32 13.04
CA THR A 131 -32.97 28.90 12.05
C THR A 131 -33.71 27.62 12.46
N ASN A 132 -33.25 26.94 13.52
CA ASN A 132 -33.69 25.60 13.94
C ASN A 132 -33.60 24.56 12.81
N THR A 133 -32.66 24.75 11.88
CA THR A 133 -32.43 23.82 10.77
C THR A 133 -31.24 22.90 11.05
N ARG A 134 -31.28 21.69 10.50
CA ARG A 134 -30.18 20.72 10.62
C ARG A 134 -29.42 20.68 9.31
N MET A 135 -28.14 20.98 9.36
CA MET A 135 -27.24 20.83 8.21
C MET A 135 -26.45 19.53 8.34
N ARG A 136 -26.30 18.83 7.22
CA ARG A 136 -25.48 17.62 7.16
C ARG A 136 -24.00 18.00 7.03
N ILE A 137 -23.16 17.42 7.88
CA ILE A 137 -21.70 17.52 7.79
C ILE A 137 -21.14 16.31 7.04
N PHE A 138 -20.17 16.59 6.16
CA PHE A 138 -19.32 15.62 5.48
C PHE A 138 -17.86 16.03 5.72
N ASP A 139 -17.13 15.26 6.53
CA ASP A 139 -15.73 15.55 6.90
C ASP A 139 -14.79 14.39 6.58
N GLU A 140 -15.24 13.15 6.78
CA GLU A 140 -14.49 11.92 6.53
C GLU A 140 -15.29 10.92 5.68
N PRO A 141 -14.66 9.93 5.03
CA PRO A 141 -15.33 8.95 4.17
C PRO A 141 -16.54 8.26 4.81
N TRP A 142 -16.47 7.93 6.10
CA TRP A 142 -17.56 7.29 6.86
C TRP A 142 -18.75 8.21 7.14
N THR A 143 -18.60 9.52 6.94
CA THR A 143 -19.73 10.46 6.99
C THR A 143 -20.43 10.65 5.65
N GLY A 144 -19.84 10.13 4.57
CA GLY A 144 -20.35 10.20 3.21
C GLY A 144 -21.52 9.25 2.92
N ASP A 145 -22.37 9.63 1.97
CA ASP A 145 -23.53 8.83 1.58
C ASP A 145 -23.14 7.53 0.87
N LEU A 146 -21.98 7.48 0.18
CA LEU A 146 -21.52 6.27 -0.49
C LEU A 146 -21.22 5.15 0.51
N LEU A 147 -20.43 5.42 1.56
CA LEU A 147 -20.10 4.42 2.57
C LEU A 147 -21.35 4.01 3.35
N TRP A 148 -22.27 4.94 3.62
CA TRP A 148 -23.58 4.62 4.17
C TRP A 148 -24.39 3.65 3.29
N LYS A 149 -24.45 3.92 1.99
CA LYS A 149 -25.18 3.07 1.02
C LYS A 149 -24.57 1.68 0.97
N VAL A 150 -23.24 1.58 0.87
CA VAL A 150 -22.53 0.29 0.86
C VAL A 150 -22.79 -0.47 2.15
N GLN A 151 -22.61 0.15 3.33
CA GLN A 151 -22.87 -0.53 4.59
C GLN A 151 -24.33 -1.01 4.72
N SER A 152 -25.28 -0.22 4.20
CA SER A 152 -26.70 -0.58 4.22
C SER A 152 -27.04 -1.77 3.29
N SER A 153 -26.21 -2.07 2.28
CA SER A 153 -26.39 -3.23 1.41
C SER A 153 -25.68 -4.49 1.90
N LEU A 154 -24.84 -4.39 2.92
CA LEU A 154 -24.13 -5.55 3.49
C LEU A 154 -25.06 -6.37 4.40
N PRO A 155 -24.72 -7.65 4.66
CA PRO A 155 -25.38 -8.44 5.69
C PRO A 155 -25.36 -7.75 7.07
N PRO A 156 -26.33 -8.03 7.96
CA PRO A 156 -26.39 -7.42 9.27
C PRO A 156 -25.06 -7.51 10.04
N GLY A 157 -24.54 -6.36 10.46
CA GLY A 157 -23.28 -6.26 11.19
C GLY A 157 -22.01 -6.23 10.31
N GLY A 158 -22.14 -6.37 8.99
CA GLY A 158 -21.03 -6.22 8.04
C GLY A 158 -20.41 -4.83 8.07
N LYS A 159 -19.08 -4.77 7.97
CA LYS A 159 -18.30 -3.53 8.02
C LYS A 159 -17.64 -3.28 6.66
N PRO A 160 -17.92 -2.14 5.99
CA PRO A 160 -17.25 -1.82 4.75
C PRO A 160 -15.78 -1.47 4.99
N LEU A 161 -14.89 -2.03 4.19
CA LEU A 161 -13.47 -1.65 4.13
C LEU A 161 -13.21 -0.92 2.81
N ALA A 162 -12.99 0.39 2.91
CA ALA A 162 -12.93 1.30 1.77
C ALA A 162 -11.48 1.48 1.28
N TYR A 163 -11.19 1.08 0.04
CA TYR A 163 -9.92 1.41 -0.60
C TYR A 163 -9.98 2.73 -1.36
N ILE A 164 -8.95 3.54 -1.18
CA ILE A 164 -8.60 4.64 -2.08
C ILE A 164 -7.40 4.17 -2.88
N LEU A 165 -7.57 4.06 -4.19
CA LEU A 165 -6.54 3.64 -5.12
C LEU A 165 -6.23 4.77 -6.08
N TYR A 166 -4.95 5.04 -6.29
CA TYR A 166 -4.54 5.97 -7.33
C TYR A 166 -3.33 5.49 -8.11
N ALA A 167 -3.31 5.82 -9.40
CA ALA A 167 -2.17 5.55 -10.27
C ALA A 167 -1.85 6.81 -11.06
N ASP A 168 -0.60 7.25 -11.02
CA ASP A 168 -0.13 8.38 -11.83
C ASP A 168 1.33 8.19 -12.24
N LYS A 169 1.68 8.75 -13.39
CA LYS A 169 3.03 8.67 -13.92
C LYS A 169 3.98 9.53 -13.10
N THR A 170 4.89 8.88 -12.39
CA THR A 170 5.86 9.56 -11.52
C THR A 170 7.29 9.43 -12.06
N CYS A 171 8.10 10.47 -11.90
CA CYS A 171 9.54 10.41 -12.13
C CYS A 171 10.22 9.72 -10.93
N LEU A 172 10.92 8.62 -11.18
CA LEU A 172 11.63 7.82 -10.17
C LEU A 172 13.05 8.33 -9.88
N SER A 173 13.56 9.21 -10.75
CA SER A 173 14.86 9.84 -10.58
C SER A 173 14.70 11.36 -10.52
N SER A 174 15.54 12.03 -9.73
CA SER A 174 15.64 13.51 -9.70
C SER A 174 15.93 14.11 -11.08
N PHE A 175 16.62 13.38 -11.96
CA PHE A 175 16.91 13.77 -13.34
C PHE A 175 15.79 13.43 -14.34
N GLY A 176 14.68 12.82 -13.90
CA GLY A 176 13.51 12.49 -14.74
C GLY A 176 13.72 11.42 -15.82
N THR A 177 14.85 10.71 -15.81
CA THR A 177 15.20 9.68 -16.79
C THR A 177 14.48 8.36 -16.54
N ALA A 178 14.25 8.01 -15.28
CA ALA A 178 13.42 6.87 -14.89
C ALA A 178 12.00 7.35 -14.59
N LYS A 179 11.00 6.71 -15.20
CA LYS A 179 9.58 6.96 -14.95
C LYS A 179 8.90 5.65 -14.57
N GLY A 180 7.87 5.72 -13.75
CA GLY A 180 7.06 4.56 -13.36
C GLY A 180 5.61 4.96 -13.15
N TYR A 181 4.74 3.96 -13.09
CA TYR A 181 3.32 4.14 -12.80
C TYR A 181 3.00 3.37 -11.50
N PRO A 182 3.34 3.94 -10.33
CA PRO A 182 2.99 3.33 -9.05
C PRO A 182 1.46 3.31 -8.90
N VAL A 183 0.93 2.16 -8.50
CA VAL A 183 -0.41 2.04 -7.93
C VAL A 183 -0.25 2.19 -6.43
N MET A 184 -0.88 3.23 -5.90
CA MET A 184 -0.85 3.59 -4.50
C MET A 184 -2.19 3.26 -3.87
N ALA A 185 -2.17 2.70 -2.66
CA ALA A 185 -3.35 2.35 -1.90
C ALA A 185 -3.36 3.01 -0.53
N CYS A 186 -4.54 3.46 -0.11
CA CYS A 186 -4.86 3.88 1.25
C CYS A 186 -6.17 3.25 1.69
N ILE A 187 -6.36 3.10 3.01
CA ILE A 187 -7.66 2.71 3.58
C ILE A 187 -8.42 3.95 4.03
N ALA A 188 -9.62 4.16 3.49
CA ALA A 188 -10.46 5.32 3.80
C ALA A 188 -11.08 5.27 5.21
N ASN A 189 -11.07 4.10 5.85
CA ASN A 189 -11.50 3.91 7.24
C ASN A 189 -10.51 4.50 8.27
N LEU A 190 -9.36 5.01 7.84
CA LEU A 190 -8.43 5.74 8.70
C LEU A 190 -8.68 7.26 8.61
N PRO A 191 -8.51 7.99 9.74
CA PRO A 191 -8.57 9.44 9.76
C PRO A 191 -7.61 10.08 8.76
N ASP A 192 -8.01 11.23 8.22
CA ASP A 192 -7.26 11.98 7.22
C ASP A 192 -5.80 12.23 7.63
N ALA A 193 -5.58 12.61 8.89
CA ALA A 193 -4.26 12.89 9.44
C ALA A 193 -3.31 11.67 9.41
N ILE A 194 -3.85 10.45 9.49
CA ILE A 194 -3.08 9.21 9.40
C ILE A 194 -2.95 8.79 7.93
N ARG A 195 -4.07 8.79 7.21
CA ARG A 195 -4.18 8.40 5.81
C ARG A 195 -3.27 9.20 4.88
N ASN A 196 -3.11 10.50 5.15
CA ASN A 196 -2.23 11.42 4.42
C ASN A 196 -0.89 11.66 5.12
N GLY A 197 -0.61 10.92 6.20
CA GLY A 197 0.64 11.02 6.95
C GLY A 197 1.80 10.29 6.27
N LYS A 198 3.01 10.45 6.84
CA LYS A 198 4.22 9.73 6.40
C LYS A 198 4.47 8.41 7.14
N GLY A 199 3.63 8.10 8.13
CA GLY A 199 3.76 6.92 8.98
C GLY A 199 2.99 5.71 8.46
N TRP A 200 2.97 4.65 9.27
CA TRP A 200 2.08 3.50 9.08
C TRP A 200 0.62 3.96 9.02
N GLY A 201 -0.14 3.46 8.05
CA GLY A 201 -1.50 3.92 7.73
C GLY A 201 -1.59 4.93 6.58
N GLY A 202 -0.47 5.53 6.19
CA GLY A 202 -0.36 6.39 5.01
C GLY A 202 -0.41 5.63 3.68
N GLY A 203 -0.46 6.38 2.59
CA GLY A 203 -0.47 5.82 1.23
C GLY A 203 0.77 4.97 0.92
N THR A 204 0.53 3.75 0.44
CA THR A 204 1.57 2.75 0.18
C THR A 204 1.54 2.29 -1.28
N VAL A 205 2.72 2.12 -1.90
CA VAL A 205 2.81 1.48 -3.22
C VAL A 205 2.43 0.00 -3.09
N VAL A 206 1.39 -0.40 -3.81
CA VAL A 206 0.91 -1.79 -3.92
C VAL A 206 1.18 -2.40 -5.29
N GLY A 207 1.56 -1.61 -6.28
CA GLY A 207 1.91 -2.13 -7.59
C GLY A 207 2.67 -1.15 -8.46
N TRP A 208 3.28 -1.67 -9.52
CA TRP A 208 3.93 -0.90 -10.57
C TRP A 208 3.35 -1.33 -11.91
N LEU A 209 2.52 -0.47 -12.52
CA LEU A 209 1.96 -0.78 -13.83
C LEU A 209 3.09 -0.85 -14.87
N PRO A 210 3.07 -1.84 -15.77
CA PRO A 210 4.08 -1.97 -16.81
C PRO A 210 4.12 -0.74 -17.72
N ILE A 211 5.32 -0.36 -18.11
CA ILE A 211 5.54 0.67 -19.13
C ILE A 211 5.42 -0.01 -20.48
N VAL A 212 4.36 0.32 -21.21
CA VAL A 212 4.22 -0.07 -22.60
C VAL A 212 4.87 1.01 -23.46
N GLU A 213 5.98 0.67 -24.11
CA GLU A 213 6.74 1.61 -24.93
C GLU A 213 5.92 2.14 -26.13
N GLU A 214 6.18 3.39 -26.49
CA GLU A 214 5.61 3.98 -27.70
C GLU A 214 6.51 3.64 -28.88
N ASP A 215 6.20 2.56 -29.60
CA ASP A 215 6.86 2.28 -30.88
C ASP A 215 6.39 3.33 -31.92
N PRO A 216 7.30 4.00 -32.66
CA PRO A 216 6.96 4.84 -33.80
C PRO A 216 5.98 4.20 -34.78
N LYS A 217 6.04 2.88 -34.97
CA LYS A 217 5.10 2.09 -35.81
C LYS A 217 3.67 2.11 -35.28
N HIS A 218 3.47 2.36 -33.99
CA HIS A 218 2.17 2.32 -33.31
C HIS A 218 1.66 3.71 -32.90
N LYS A 219 2.45 4.76 -33.14
CA LYS A 219 2.11 6.14 -32.77
C LYS A 219 0.76 6.58 -33.36
N GLY A 220 -0.16 7.00 -32.48
CA GLY A 220 -1.49 7.50 -32.85
C GLY A 220 -2.50 6.42 -33.27
N LYS A 221 -2.14 5.13 -33.24
CA LYS A 221 -3.06 4.04 -33.62
C LYS A 221 -4.04 3.73 -32.47
N PRO A 222 -5.37 3.80 -32.69
CA PRO A 222 -6.36 3.46 -31.67
C PRO A 222 -6.20 2.05 -31.11
N SER A 223 -5.82 1.07 -31.95
CA SER A 223 -5.60 -0.31 -31.51
C SER A 223 -4.46 -0.45 -30.52
N TRP A 224 -3.37 0.31 -30.66
CA TRP A 224 -2.27 0.30 -29.70
C TRP A 224 -2.67 0.98 -28.39
N ILE A 225 -3.40 2.09 -28.48
CA ILE A 225 -3.93 2.77 -27.29
C ILE A 225 -4.86 1.83 -26.51
N ASN A 226 -5.74 1.10 -27.19
CA ASN A 226 -6.60 0.10 -26.56
C ASN A 226 -5.80 -1.06 -25.99
N PHE A 227 -4.77 -1.53 -26.68
CA PHE A 227 -3.90 -2.58 -26.14
C PHE A 227 -3.20 -2.16 -24.84
N LYS A 228 -2.64 -0.94 -24.78
CA LYS A 228 -2.07 -0.39 -23.53
C LYS A 228 -3.08 -0.37 -22.38
N ARG A 229 -4.34 -0.06 -22.68
CA ARG A 229 -5.43 -0.11 -21.70
C ARG A 229 -5.68 -1.52 -21.20
N VAL A 230 -5.64 -2.53 -22.08
CA VAL A 230 -5.74 -3.95 -21.69
C VAL A 230 -4.58 -4.32 -20.75
N VAL A 231 -3.34 -3.97 -21.09
CA VAL A 231 -2.17 -4.25 -20.23
C VAL A 231 -2.38 -3.67 -18.83
N TRP A 232 -2.85 -2.43 -18.72
CA TRP A 232 -3.10 -1.79 -17.43
C TRP A 232 -4.32 -2.37 -16.70
N HIS A 233 -5.38 -2.76 -17.42
CA HIS A 233 -6.53 -3.42 -16.84
C HIS A 233 -6.14 -4.75 -16.19
N GLU A 234 -5.44 -5.60 -16.93
CA GLU A 234 -4.99 -6.92 -16.46
C GLU A 234 -4.00 -6.78 -15.30
N SER A 235 -3.10 -5.79 -15.37
CA SER A 235 -2.19 -5.47 -14.28
C SER A 235 -2.93 -5.09 -13.00
N PHE A 236 -3.94 -4.22 -13.11
CA PHE A 236 -4.72 -3.79 -11.96
C PHE A 236 -5.64 -4.88 -11.43
N HIS A 237 -6.27 -5.64 -12.31
CA HIS A 237 -7.04 -6.83 -11.94
C HIS A 237 -6.19 -7.78 -11.10
N LYS A 238 -4.94 -8.02 -11.51
CA LYS A 238 -4.01 -8.86 -10.75
C LYS A 238 -3.66 -8.32 -9.37
N ILE A 239 -3.47 -7.00 -9.23
CA ILE A 239 -3.26 -6.35 -7.93
C ILE A 239 -4.47 -6.57 -7.01
N MET A 240 -5.68 -6.42 -7.58
CA MET A 240 -6.96 -6.54 -6.87
C MET A 240 -7.40 -7.97 -6.62
N GLU A 241 -6.81 -8.96 -7.29
CA GLU A 241 -7.32 -10.33 -7.36
C GLU A 241 -7.57 -10.94 -5.99
N SER A 242 -6.60 -10.75 -5.07
CA SER A 242 -6.68 -11.23 -3.69
C SER A 242 -7.84 -10.67 -2.86
N VAL A 243 -8.50 -9.60 -3.30
CA VAL A 243 -9.57 -8.90 -2.57
C VAL A 243 -10.97 -9.26 -3.12
N MET A 244 -11.05 -9.71 -4.38
CA MET A 244 -12.32 -9.92 -5.09
C MET A 244 -13.26 -10.89 -4.37
N GLU A 245 -12.74 -11.99 -3.84
CA GLU A 245 -13.58 -12.97 -3.14
C GLU A 245 -14.25 -12.36 -1.91
N TYR A 246 -13.50 -11.57 -1.14
CA TYR A 246 -13.96 -11.01 0.12
C TYR A 246 -14.96 -9.87 -0.06
N SER A 247 -15.00 -9.22 -1.22
CA SER A 247 -16.03 -8.20 -1.48
C SER A 247 -17.44 -8.80 -1.51
N TYR A 248 -17.57 -10.10 -1.84
CA TYR A 248 -18.86 -10.81 -1.85
C TYR A 248 -19.10 -11.64 -0.60
N THR A 249 -18.06 -12.35 -0.13
CA THR A 249 -18.19 -13.31 0.98
C THR A 249 -18.03 -12.67 2.35
N GLY A 250 -17.36 -11.52 2.42
CA GLY A 250 -16.88 -10.94 3.66
C GLY A 250 -15.73 -11.75 4.26
N TYR A 251 -15.00 -11.14 5.18
CA TYR A 251 -13.90 -11.79 5.88
C TYR A 251 -14.01 -11.56 7.39
N ALA A 252 -14.00 -12.63 8.18
CA ALA A 252 -14.00 -12.52 9.63
C ALA A 252 -12.60 -12.14 10.13
N PHE A 253 -12.47 -10.94 10.69
CA PHE A 253 -11.21 -10.41 11.22
C PHE A 253 -11.33 -10.05 12.70
N THR A 254 -10.35 -10.45 13.49
CA THR A 254 -10.29 -10.12 14.92
C THR A 254 -9.39 -8.92 15.14
N LEU A 255 -9.97 -7.83 15.63
CA LEU A 255 -9.26 -6.56 15.84
C LEU A 255 -8.19 -6.69 16.94
N PRO A 256 -6.90 -6.42 16.65
CA PRO A 256 -5.83 -6.49 17.63
C PRO A 256 -6.09 -5.70 18.92
N HIS A 257 -6.66 -4.50 18.81
CA HIS A 257 -6.81 -3.60 19.95
C HIS A 257 -7.94 -4.00 20.93
N SER A 258 -8.94 -4.76 20.47
CA SER A 258 -10.15 -5.07 21.27
C SER A 258 -10.43 -6.57 21.41
N GLY A 259 -9.77 -7.42 20.61
CA GLY A 259 -10.10 -8.83 20.51
C GLY A 259 -11.48 -9.11 19.89
N LYS A 260 -12.19 -8.08 19.42
CA LYS A 260 -13.52 -8.23 18.81
C LYS A 260 -13.39 -8.73 17.38
N THR A 261 -14.12 -9.77 17.03
CA THR A 261 -14.28 -10.21 15.65
C THR A 261 -15.35 -9.39 14.93
N ILE A 262 -15.01 -8.89 13.75
CA ILE A 262 -15.90 -8.18 12.81
C ILE A 262 -15.86 -8.90 11.46
N VAL A 263 -16.91 -8.73 10.65
CA VAL A 263 -16.90 -9.22 9.27
C VAL A 263 -16.71 -8.02 8.34
N ILE A 264 -15.56 -7.97 7.65
CA ILE A 264 -15.18 -6.87 6.78
C ILE A 264 -15.47 -7.20 5.32
N TYR A 265 -15.96 -6.21 4.58
CA TYR A 265 -16.30 -6.29 3.16
C TYR A 265 -15.51 -5.23 2.39
N PRO A 266 -14.40 -5.61 1.75
CA PRO A 266 -13.63 -4.69 0.94
C PRO A 266 -14.40 -4.17 -0.27
N PHE A 267 -14.22 -2.89 -0.60
CA PHE A 267 -14.73 -2.28 -1.82
C PHE A 267 -13.87 -1.10 -2.26
N ILE A 268 -13.99 -0.71 -3.54
CA ILE A 268 -13.27 0.45 -4.09
C ILE A 268 -14.10 1.72 -3.81
N PHE A 269 -13.61 2.56 -2.91
CA PHE A 269 -14.26 3.82 -2.56
C PHE A 269 -13.89 4.94 -3.53
N ILE A 270 -12.60 5.11 -3.81
CA ILE A 270 -12.08 6.07 -4.78
C ILE A 270 -11.07 5.35 -5.67
N LEU A 271 -11.17 5.60 -6.97
CA LEU A 271 -10.21 5.17 -7.96
C LEU A 271 -9.83 6.38 -8.81
N SER A 272 -8.64 6.90 -8.58
CA SER A 272 -8.14 8.13 -9.20
C SER A 272 -6.98 7.82 -10.14
N ALA A 273 -7.11 8.19 -11.40
CA ALA A 273 -6.05 8.06 -12.38
C ALA A 273 -6.21 9.13 -13.47
N ASP A 274 -5.27 9.27 -14.40
CA ASP A 274 -5.46 10.19 -15.53
C ASP A 274 -6.61 9.69 -16.43
N TYR A 275 -7.22 10.57 -17.24
CA TYR A 275 -8.42 10.28 -18.06
C TYR A 275 -8.27 9.04 -18.96
N LYS A 276 -7.05 8.76 -19.43
CA LYS A 276 -6.75 7.55 -20.22
C LYS A 276 -6.84 6.26 -19.40
N GLU A 277 -6.59 6.35 -18.10
CA GLU A 277 -6.53 5.27 -17.12
C GLU A 277 -7.89 5.08 -16.41
N GLN A 278 -8.62 6.16 -16.11
CA GLN A 278 -9.96 6.08 -15.48
C GLN A 278 -10.98 5.28 -16.31
N LEU A 279 -10.91 5.34 -17.64
CA LEU A 279 -11.79 4.56 -18.52
C LEU A 279 -11.53 3.05 -18.43
N VAL A 280 -10.32 2.65 -18.05
CA VAL A 280 -9.88 1.25 -17.87
C VAL A 280 -10.32 0.71 -16.52
N PHE A 281 -10.34 1.61 -15.54
CA PHE A 281 -10.69 1.32 -14.16
C PHE A 281 -12.20 1.25 -13.91
N LYS A 282 -13.01 2.03 -14.63
CA LYS A 282 -14.49 1.98 -14.51
C LYS A 282 -15.10 0.63 -14.92
N SER A 283 -14.51 -0.08 -15.89
CA SER A 283 -14.98 -1.42 -16.26
C SER A 283 -14.72 -2.43 -15.13
N SER A 284 -13.58 -2.32 -14.44
CA SER A 284 -13.32 -3.08 -13.22
C SER A 284 -14.31 -2.71 -12.12
N GLN A 285 -14.54 -1.41 -11.87
CA GLN A 285 -15.38 -0.90 -10.79
C GLN A 285 -16.84 -1.43 -10.80
N SER A 286 -17.35 -1.81 -11.97
CA SER A 286 -18.70 -2.41 -12.11
C SER A 286 -18.82 -3.80 -11.45
N PHE A 287 -17.69 -4.43 -11.11
CA PHE A 287 -17.64 -5.69 -10.37
C PHE A 287 -17.48 -5.48 -8.84
N TYR A 288 -17.14 -4.28 -8.36
CA TYR A 288 -16.74 -4.01 -6.97
C TYR A 288 -17.72 -3.10 -6.18
N ILE A 289 -18.92 -2.85 -6.70
CA ILE A 289 -20.00 -2.07 -6.05
C ILE A 289 -21.25 -2.92 -5.94
#